data_AF-A0A8C7GH31-F1
#
_entry.id   AF-A0A8C7GH31-F1
#
_cell.length_a   1.000
_cell.length_b   1.000
_cell.length_c   1.000
_cell.angle_alpha   90.00
_cell.angle_beta   90.00
_cell.angle_gamma   90.00
#
_symmetry.space_group_name_H-M   'P 1'
#
loop_
_entity.id
_entity.type
_entity.pdbx_description
1 polymer ?
#
loop_
_entity_poly.entity_id
_entity_poly.type
_entity_poly.pdbx_seq_one_letter_code
_entity_poly.pdbx_strand_id
1 'polypeptide(L)'
;MSTIRILFLVTSIQILSRVKPAVGGDSAASVSEKKKKNKAKKSPCLEEYLNQRDYLGAQTLLEFQRDVGEKEEHADLWIGYCAFHLGDYKRAMEVCVALTLRLEEPGEVWVYLACTQFFLGLYREAEEAANKGDNRQTNHPFPFCSQFNDEKKLMGFHQNLEDVTEDQLSLASIHYMRSHYQEAIDIYKRILLQNRDFLALNVYVALCYYKLDYYDVSQEVLAVYLQSIPESTIALNLKACNHFRLYNGKAAEAELKNLIDISSCSFEFAKELIRHNLVVFRGGEGALQVLPPLIDVISEARLNLVIYYLRQDDVQEAYTLIKDLEPTTPQEYILKGVVNAALGQEIGSRDHLKIAQQFFQLVGGSASECDTIPGRQCMASCFFLLRQFEDVLIYLNSVKSYFYTEDTFNFNYAQAKAALGNYKEAEEIFLLIQGEKMKTDYVYLSWLTRCYIMNQKGRLAWELYLKMGASPDSFSLLQLIANDCYQMGQFYWAAKAFDTLEKLDPDSNYWEGKRGACVGIFQLILAGRESKETLKEVLPLLRSTQNPQVEYIVRALRKWAKDNRVPLT
;
A
#
# COMPACT_ATOMS: atom_id res chain seq x y z
N MET A 1 -1.81 -4.43 -26.26
CA MET A 1 -2.96 -4.11 -25.38
C MET A 1 -2.53 -2.99 -24.45
N SER A 2 -3.39 -2.01 -24.15
CA SER A 2 -3.07 -0.96 -23.18
C SER A 2 -3.17 -1.52 -21.76
N THR A 3 -2.06 -2.02 -21.22
CA THR A 3 -1.99 -2.44 -19.82
C THR A 3 -1.85 -1.18 -18.96
N ILE A 4 -2.87 -0.89 -18.13
CA ILE A 4 -2.73 0.12 -17.07
C ILE A 4 -1.86 -0.47 -15.97
N ARG A 5 -0.80 0.24 -15.56
CA ARG A 5 0.00 -0.16 -14.41
C ARG A 5 -0.64 0.41 -13.16
N ILE A 6 -1.45 -0.40 -12.48
CA ILE A 6 -2.27 0.04 -11.34
C ILE A 6 -1.45 0.17 -10.05
N LEU A 7 -0.17 -0.19 -10.10
CA LEU A 7 0.75 -0.08 -8.97
C LEU A 7 0.90 1.36 -8.42
N PHE A 8 0.52 2.40 -9.17
CA PHE A 8 0.45 3.78 -8.67
C PHE A 8 -0.65 4.02 -7.62
N LEU A 9 -1.67 3.15 -7.56
CA LEU A 9 -2.62 3.12 -6.44
C LEU A 9 -1.98 2.47 -5.21
N VAL A 10 -1.04 1.55 -5.41
CA VAL A 10 -0.34 0.82 -4.33
C VAL A 10 0.76 1.68 -3.70
N THR A 11 1.37 2.61 -4.44
CA THR A 11 2.31 3.58 -3.87
C THR A 11 1.65 4.51 -2.85
N SER A 12 0.36 4.79 -3.03
CA SER A 12 -0.45 5.60 -2.08
C SER A 12 -0.92 4.80 -0.86
N ILE A 13 -0.89 3.46 -0.92
CA ILE A 13 -1.40 2.57 0.12
C ILE A 13 -0.22 1.90 0.82
N GLN A 14 0.22 2.50 1.92
CA GLN A 14 0.96 1.80 2.97
C GLN A 14 0.13 1.93 4.23
N ILE A 15 -0.33 0.80 4.77
CA ILE A 15 -1.31 0.82 5.86
C ILE A 15 -0.56 0.53 7.15
N LEU A 16 -0.47 1.54 7.99
CA LEU A 16 0.22 1.44 9.27
C LEU A 16 -0.75 0.92 10.31
N SER A 17 -0.25 0.03 11.16
CA SER A 17 -1.09 -0.71 12.10
C SER A 17 -1.88 0.23 13.01
N ARG A 18 -3.19 -0.02 13.12
CA ARG A 18 -4.09 0.59 14.10
C ARG A 18 -4.49 -0.44 15.14
N VAL A 19 -4.42 -0.03 16.40
CA VAL A 19 -4.54 -0.92 17.58
C VAL A 19 -5.84 -1.71 17.53
N LYS A 20 -5.70 -3.04 17.53
CA LYS A 20 -6.70 -4.02 17.97
C LYS A 20 -5.95 -5.08 18.78
N PRO A 21 -6.49 -5.59 19.90
CA PRO A 21 -5.81 -6.62 20.67
C PRO A 21 -5.84 -7.95 19.91
N ALA A 22 -4.75 -8.71 20.00
CA ALA A 22 -4.61 -10.02 19.37
C ALA A 22 -4.21 -11.10 20.38
N VAL A 23 -4.72 -12.30 20.11
CA VAL A 23 -4.65 -13.51 20.92
C VAL A 23 -3.23 -14.10 20.84
N GLY A 24 -2.54 -14.12 21.98
CA GLY A 24 -1.17 -14.63 22.08
C GLY A 24 -1.11 -16.16 22.07
N GLY A 25 -0.18 -16.69 21.27
CA GLY A 25 0.27 -18.08 21.32
C GLY A 25 1.53 -18.23 22.17
N ASP A 26 1.55 -19.25 23.02
CA ASP A 26 2.61 -19.55 23.99
C ASP A 26 3.97 -19.82 23.31
N SER A 27 5.03 -19.18 23.81
CA SER A 27 6.39 -19.72 23.67
C SER A 27 7.27 -19.37 24.88
N ALA A 28 7.76 -20.42 25.54
CA ALA A 28 8.68 -20.36 26.67
C ALA A 28 10.09 -19.99 26.21
N ALA A 29 10.70 -18.98 26.85
CA ALA A 29 12.10 -18.62 26.63
C ALA A 29 12.90 -18.70 27.94
N SER A 30 14.01 -19.44 27.86
CA SER A 30 15.01 -19.70 28.89
C SER A 30 15.85 -18.48 29.26
N VAL A 31 15.99 -18.23 30.56
CA VAL A 31 16.83 -17.18 31.14
C VAL A 31 18.30 -17.61 31.14
N SER A 32 19.20 -16.73 30.64
CA SER A 32 20.65 -16.87 30.81
C SER A 32 21.19 -15.80 31.75
N GLU A 33 21.90 -16.25 32.79
CA GLU A 33 22.48 -15.43 33.84
C GLU A 33 23.66 -14.58 33.36
N LYS A 34 23.68 -13.29 33.73
CA LYS A 34 24.93 -12.55 33.96
C LYS A 34 24.86 -11.73 35.25
N LYS A 35 25.59 -12.22 36.25
CA LYS A 35 25.90 -11.59 37.55
C LYS A 35 26.56 -10.22 37.41
N LYS A 36 26.11 -9.23 38.20
CA LYS A 36 26.98 -8.16 38.75
C LYS A 36 26.44 -7.55 40.06
N LYS A 37 27.11 -7.95 41.14
CA LYS A 37 27.49 -7.27 42.40
C LYS A 37 26.55 -6.26 43.09
N ASN A 38 26.16 -6.67 44.30
CA ASN A 38 25.58 -5.94 45.43
C ASN A 38 26.17 -4.55 45.73
N LYS A 39 25.27 -3.58 45.90
CA LYS A 39 25.34 -2.58 46.97
C LYS A 39 23.99 -2.57 47.68
N ALA A 40 24.00 -2.69 49.01
CA ALA A 40 22.83 -2.64 49.86
C ALA A 40 22.08 -1.31 49.67
N LYS A 41 21.04 -1.34 48.84
CA LYS A 41 19.92 -0.40 48.86
C LYS A 41 18.78 -1.13 49.56
N LYS A 42 18.00 -0.41 50.38
CA LYS A 42 16.71 -0.89 50.89
C LYS A 42 15.95 -1.56 49.75
N SER A 43 15.43 -2.76 49.99
CA SER A 43 14.54 -3.45 49.05
C SER A 43 13.46 -2.46 48.60
N PRO A 44 13.26 -2.25 47.29
CA PRO A 44 12.24 -1.33 46.82
C PRO A 44 10.85 -1.77 47.31
N CYS A 45 10.02 -0.81 47.71
CA CYS A 45 8.63 -1.06 48.08
C CYS A 45 7.79 -1.38 46.83
N LEU A 46 6.65 -2.08 46.99
CA LEU A 46 5.72 -2.36 45.89
C LEU A 46 5.37 -1.09 45.08
N GLU A 47 5.09 0.01 45.78
CA GLU A 47 4.79 1.32 45.16
C GLU A 47 5.93 1.85 44.28
N GLU A 48 7.20 1.59 44.64
CA GLU A 48 8.34 2.04 43.85
C GLU A 48 8.43 1.28 42.53
N TYR A 49 8.17 -0.02 42.54
CA TYR A 49 8.10 -0.84 41.31
C TYR A 49 6.92 -0.43 40.43
N LEU A 50 5.74 -0.22 41.02
CA LEU A 50 4.55 0.21 40.28
C LEU A 50 4.73 1.61 39.65
N ASN A 51 5.30 2.57 40.38
CA ASN A 51 5.60 3.91 39.86
C ASN A 51 6.64 3.89 38.73
N GLN A 52 7.60 2.95 38.79
CA GLN A 52 8.57 2.70 37.72
C GLN A 52 8.02 1.87 36.57
N ARG A 53 6.76 1.37 36.68
CA ARG A 53 6.12 0.44 35.75
C ARG A 53 6.89 -0.88 35.56
N ASP A 54 7.68 -1.26 36.56
CA ASP A 54 8.37 -2.54 36.60
C ASP A 54 7.43 -3.59 37.20
N TYR A 55 6.44 -4.01 36.39
CA TYR A 55 5.43 -4.97 36.81
C TYR A 55 6.02 -6.37 37.06
N LEU A 56 7.15 -6.71 36.44
CA LEU A 56 7.86 -7.97 36.69
C LEU A 56 8.53 -7.96 38.08
N GLY A 57 9.19 -6.85 38.42
CA GLY A 57 9.74 -6.63 39.75
C GLY A 57 8.65 -6.63 40.83
N ALA A 58 7.53 -5.95 40.58
CA ALA A 58 6.37 -5.95 41.48
C ALA A 58 5.77 -7.36 41.66
N GLN A 59 5.56 -8.10 40.56
CA GLN A 59 4.99 -9.45 40.60
C GLN A 59 5.89 -10.43 41.36
N THR A 60 7.20 -10.39 41.11
CA THR A 60 8.16 -11.26 41.81
C THR A 60 8.27 -10.95 43.30
N LEU A 61 8.17 -9.67 43.69
CA LEU A 61 8.11 -9.27 45.10
C LEU A 61 6.85 -9.82 45.78
N LEU A 62 5.67 -9.66 45.15
CA LEU A 62 4.39 -10.11 45.69
C LEU A 62 4.31 -11.63 45.82
N GLU A 63 4.84 -12.37 44.85
CA GLU A 63 4.93 -13.84 44.91
C GLU A 63 5.85 -14.29 46.06
N PHE A 64 6.99 -13.65 46.23
CA PHE A 64 7.91 -13.94 47.31
C PHE A 64 7.29 -13.66 48.70
N GLN A 65 6.61 -12.53 48.87
CA GLN A 65 5.92 -12.18 50.11
C GLN A 65 4.83 -13.19 50.46
N ARG A 66 4.09 -13.66 49.44
CA ARG A 66 3.08 -14.71 49.58
C ARG A 66 3.68 -16.04 50.04
N ASP A 67 4.82 -16.44 49.48
CA ASP A 67 5.52 -17.69 49.84
C ASP A 67 6.14 -17.64 51.25
N VAL A 68 6.54 -16.45 51.70
CA VAL A 68 7.08 -16.18 53.05
C VAL A 68 5.96 -16.03 54.10
N GLY A 69 4.70 -15.94 53.68
CA GLY A 69 3.54 -15.83 54.56
C GLY A 69 3.25 -14.41 55.07
N GLU A 70 3.87 -13.40 54.47
CA GLU A 70 3.53 -11.99 54.71
C GLU A 70 2.20 -11.68 54.02
N LYS A 71 1.26 -11.08 54.77
CA LYS A 71 -0.05 -10.71 54.26
C LYS A 71 -0.03 -9.24 53.85
N GLU A 72 0.17 -8.99 52.57
CA GLU A 72 -0.05 -7.67 51.98
C GLU A 72 -1.54 -7.52 51.61
N GLU A 73 -2.14 -6.39 51.96
CA GLU A 73 -3.54 -6.11 51.61
C GLU A 73 -3.71 -6.13 50.08
N HIS A 74 -4.73 -6.84 49.60
CA HIS A 74 -5.01 -6.95 48.17
C HIS A 74 -3.86 -7.52 47.30
N ALA A 75 -2.92 -8.28 47.88
CA ALA A 75 -1.78 -8.88 47.15
C ALA A 75 -2.21 -9.63 45.87
N ASP A 76 -3.29 -10.42 45.94
CA ASP A 76 -3.81 -11.15 44.79
C ASP A 76 -4.33 -10.21 43.68
N LEU A 77 -4.96 -9.08 44.03
CA LEU A 77 -5.39 -8.08 43.04
C LEU A 77 -4.18 -7.42 42.37
N TRP A 78 -3.12 -7.11 43.13
CA TRP A 78 -1.88 -6.57 42.58
C TRP A 78 -1.13 -7.57 41.70
N ILE A 79 -1.16 -8.86 42.04
CA ILE A 79 -0.61 -9.93 41.18
C ILE A 79 -1.41 -10.00 39.87
N GLY A 80 -2.74 -9.95 39.94
CA GLY A 80 -3.61 -9.90 38.77
C GLY A 80 -3.34 -8.67 37.89
N TYR A 81 -3.18 -7.51 38.52
CA TYR A 81 -2.85 -6.24 37.86
C TYR A 81 -1.49 -6.30 37.16
N CYS A 82 -0.44 -6.79 37.84
CA CYS A 82 0.88 -6.93 37.24
C CYS A 82 0.87 -7.95 36.09
N ALA A 83 0.21 -9.10 36.26
CA ALA A 83 0.06 -10.10 35.20
C ALA A 83 -0.66 -9.52 33.96
N PHE A 84 -1.72 -8.75 34.17
CA PHE A 84 -2.45 -8.07 33.10
C PHE A 84 -1.55 -7.08 32.35
N HIS A 85 -0.79 -6.25 33.06
CA HIS A 85 0.12 -5.28 32.46
C HIS A 85 1.36 -5.89 31.79
N LEU A 86 1.73 -7.12 32.14
CA LEU A 86 2.76 -7.91 31.43
C LEU A 86 2.21 -8.64 30.20
N GLY A 87 0.89 -8.60 29.97
CA GLY A 87 0.22 -9.29 28.87
C GLY A 87 -0.10 -10.76 29.13
N ASP A 88 0.13 -11.27 30.34
CA ASP A 88 -0.27 -12.61 30.76
C ASP A 88 -1.74 -12.60 31.22
N TYR A 89 -2.63 -12.42 30.25
CA TYR A 89 -4.07 -12.32 30.50
C TYR A 89 -4.67 -13.60 31.05
N LYS A 90 -4.08 -14.76 30.73
CA LYS A 90 -4.53 -16.06 31.24
C LYS A 90 -4.32 -16.14 32.74
N ARG A 91 -3.13 -15.79 33.21
CA ARG A 91 -2.82 -15.74 34.63
C ARG A 91 -3.65 -14.68 35.35
N ALA A 92 -3.81 -13.50 34.75
CA ALA A 92 -4.67 -12.46 35.32
C ALA A 92 -6.14 -12.92 35.44
N MET A 93 -6.66 -13.67 34.46
CA MET A 93 -7.99 -14.27 34.48
C MET A 93 -8.14 -15.29 35.62
N GLU A 94 -7.17 -16.21 35.77
CA GLU A 94 -7.18 -17.22 36.84
C GLU A 94 -7.23 -16.57 38.23
N VAL A 95 -6.47 -15.50 38.43
CA VAL A 95 -6.48 -14.71 39.66
C VAL A 95 -7.83 -14.01 39.87
N CYS A 96 -8.41 -13.40 38.83
CA CYS A 96 -9.73 -12.76 38.93
C CYS A 96 -10.84 -13.78 39.25
N VAL A 97 -10.82 -14.97 38.63
CA VAL A 97 -11.77 -16.05 38.92
C VAL A 97 -11.64 -16.54 40.37
N ALA A 98 -10.41 -16.67 40.89
CA ALA A 98 -10.21 -17.05 42.29
C ALA A 98 -10.77 -15.98 43.25
N LEU A 99 -10.66 -14.71 42.88
CA LEU A 99 -11.15 -13.58 43.68
C LEU A 99 -12.69 -13.46 43.66
N THR A 100 -13.35 -13.74 42.53
CA THR A 100 -14.83 -13.73 42.47
C THR A 100 -15.49 -14.81 43.34
N LEU A 101 -14.76 -15.89 43.64
CA LEU A 101 -15.23 -16.96 44.53
C LEU A 101 -14.95 -16.68 46.02
N ARG A 102 -13.99 -15.80 46.33
CA ARG A 102 -13.50 -15.57 47.71
C ARG A 102 -14.08 -14.32 48.36
N LEU A 103 -14.45 -13.31 47.57
CA LEU A 103 -14.95 -12.03 48.07
C LEU A 103 -16.48 -12.05 48.23
N GLU A 104 -17.01 -11.45 49.31
CA GLU A 104 -18.45 -11.33 49.54
C GLU A 104 -19.12 -10.32 48.58
N GLU A 105 -18.41 -9.27 48.15
CA GLU A 105 -18.86 -8.28 47.15
C GLU A 105 -17.80 -8.08 46.03
N PRO A 106 -17.72 -8.97 45.03
CA PRO A 106 -16.71 -8.91 43.96
C PRO A 106 -17.07 -7.96 42.80
N GLY A 107 -17.81 -6.88 43.04
CA GLY A 107 -18.39 -6.03 41.98
C GLY A 107 -17.39 -5.54 40.93
N GLU A 108 -16.24 -5.00 41.36
CA GLU A 108 -15.17 -4.50 40.47
C GLU A 108 -14.33 -5.64 39.86
N VAL A 109 -14.22 -6.78 40.55
CA VAL A 109 -13.46 -7.96 40.09
C VAL A 109 -14.14 -8.61 38.89
N TRP A 110 -15.46 -8.56 38.79
CA TRP A 110 -16.20 -8.98 37.60
C TRP A 110 -15.84 -8.16 36.37
N VAL A 111 -15.60 -6.85 36.53
CA VAL A 111 -15.15 -5.97 35.44
C VAL A 111 -13.73 -6.34 35.02
N TYR A 112 -12.81 -6.57 35.97
CA TYR A 112 -11.45 -7.01 35.66
C TYR A 112 -11.43 -8.38 34.98
N LEU A 113 -12.30 -9.30 35.40
CA LEU A 113 -12.48 -10.59 34.73
C LEU A 113 -12.94 -10.40 33.28
N ALA A 114 -13.96 -9.55 33.05
CA ALA A 114 -14.42 -9.21 31.70
C ALA A 114 -13.28 -8.63 30.84
N CYS A 115 -12.44 -7.75 31.40
CA CYS A 115 -11.21 -7.26 30.76
C CYS A 115 -10.31 -8.41 30.33
N THR A 116 -9.94 -9.30 31.26
CA THR A 116 -9.02 -10.41 30.95
C THR A 116 -9.58 -11.36 29.88
N GLN A 117 -10.87 -11.70 29.94
CA GLN A 117 -11.55 -12.58 28.98
C GLN A 117 -11.62 -11.96 27.59
N PHE A 118 -11.89 -10.65 27.52
CA PHE A 118 -11.88 -9.90 26.26
C PHE A 118 -10.51 -9.91 25.60
N PHE A 119 -9.43 -9.66 26.36
CA PHE A 119 -8.07 -9.69 25.81
C PHE A 119 -7.62 -11.12 25.41
N LEU A 120 -8.28 -12.16 25.92
CA LEU A 120 -8.13 -13.56 25.48
C LEU A 120 -9.03 -13.94 24.28
N GLY A 121 -9.88 -13.04 23.80
CA GLY A 121 -10.82 -13.29 22.70
C GLY A 121 -12.09 -14.07 23.10
N LEU A 122 -12.32 -14.27 24.40
CA LEU A 122 -13.50 -14.94 24.97
C LEU A 122 -14.66 -13.94 25.11
N TYR A 123 -15.16 -13.45 23.97
CA TYR A 123 -16.09 -12.31 23.95
C TYR A 123 -17.45 -12.60 24.57
N ARG A 124 -17.95 -13.85 24.50
CA ARG A 124 -19.24 -14.22 25.09
C ARG A 124 -19.15 -14.24 26.61
N GLU A 125 -18.08 -14.86 27.10
CA GLU A 125 -17.76 -14.96 28.51
C GLU A 125 -17.50 -13.57 29.11
N ALA A 126 -16.81 -12.69 28.37
CA ALA A 126 -16.58 -11.30 28.77
C ALA A 126 -17.90 -10.51 28.90
N GLU A 127 -18.87 -10.71 28.00
CA GLU A 127 -20.19 -10.06 28.09
C GLU A 127 -20.98 -10.56 29.31
N GLU A 128 -20.94 -11.86 29.60
CA GLU A 128 -21.56 -12.43 30.79
C GLU A 128 -20.92 -11.95 32.10
N ALA A 129 -19.60 -11.81 32.14
CA ALA A 129 -18.87 -11.29 33.29
C ALA A 129 -19.16 -9.80 33.51
N ALA A 130 -19.20 -9.00 32.44
CA ALA A 130 -19.53 -7.57 32.52
C ALA A 130 -20.93 -7.33 33.08
N ASN A 131 -21.92 -8.14 32.69
CA ASN A 131 -23.30 -8.06 33.19
C ASN A 131 -23.45 -8.44 34.69
N LYS A 132 -22.45 -9.10 35.28
CA LYS A 132 -22.43 -9.46 36.71
C LYS A 132 -21.71 -8.41 37.57
N GLY A 133 -20.99 -7.48 36.95
CA GLY A 133 -20.31 -6.38 37.63
C GLY A 133 -21.27 -5.28 38.10
N ASP A 134 -20.78 -4.41 38.97
CA ASP A 134 -21.61 -3.36 39.56
C ASP A 134 -21.97 -2.27 38.53
N ASN A 135 -23.27 -1.96 38.40
CA ASN A 135 -23.85 -1.22 37.26
C ASN A 135 -23.33 0.22 37.05
N ARG A 136 -22.57 0.77 38.01
CA ARG A 136 -22.11 2.16 38.01
C ARG A 136 -20.79 2.38 37.26
N GLN A 137 -20.02 1.32 37.02
CA GLN A 137 -18.77 1.36 36.25
C GLN A 137 -18.89 0.60 34.90
N THR A 138 -20.02 -0.06 34.65
CA THR A 138 -20.23 -0.97 33.50
C THR A 138 -20.73 -0.29 32.22
N ASN A 139 -20.76 1.05 32.13
CA ASN A 139 -20.85 1.78 30.87
C ASN A 139 -19.51 1.79 30.08
N HIS A 140 -18.66 0.79 30.35
CA HIS A 140 -17.40 0.55 29.66
C HIS A 140 -17.60 -0.30 28.39
N PRO A 141 -16.70 -0.18 27.41
CA PRO A 141 -16.90 -0.68 26.04
C PRO A 141 -16.90 -2.21 25.85
N PHE A 142 -17.13 -3.01 26.88
CA PHE A 142 -17.15 -4.48 26.80
C PHE A 142 -18.21 -5.07 25.86
N PRO A 143 -19.46 -4.54 25.81
CA PRO A 143 -20.44 -4.97 24.82
C PRO A 143 -20.04 -4.67 23.37
N PHE A 144 -19.00 -3.86 23.13
CA PHE A 144 -18.75 -3.26 21.82
C PHE A 144 -17.97 -4.17 20.88
N CYS A 145 -17.03 -5.01 21.35
CA CYS A 145 -16.18 -5.79 20.43
C CYS A 145 -16.86 -6.94 19.71
N SER A 146 -17.87 -7.58 20.30
CA SER A 146 -18.60 -8.68 19.64
C SER A 146 -19.74 -8.19 18.75
N GLN A 147 -20.10 -6.91 18.80
CA GLN A 147 -21.38 -6.42 18.28
C GLN A 147 -21.30 -5.15 17.41
N PHE A 148 -20.12 -4.76 16.89
CA PHE A 148 -20.01 -3.61 15.96
C PHE A 148 -20.89 -3.70 14.70
N ASN A 149 -21.43 -4.87 14.36
CA ASN A 149 -22.39 -5.05 13.27
C ASN A 149 -23.87 -4.88 13.68
N ASP A 150 -24.19 -4.72 14.96
CA ASP A 150 -25.57 -4.52 15.45
C ASP A 150 -25.79 -3.06 15.88
N GLU A 151 -26.04 -2.20 14.89
CA GLU A 151 -26.28 -0.76 15.10
C GLU A 151 -27.41 -0.47 16.10
N LYS A 152 -28.38 -1.38 16.25
CA LYS A 152 -29.54 -1.16 17.13
C LYS A 152 -29.16 -1.19 18.60
N LYS A 153 -28.30 -2.12 19.00
CA LYS A 153 -27.80 -2.21 20.37
C LYS A 153 -26.86 -1.05 20.68
N LEU A 154 -25.99 -0.69 19.72
CA LEU A 154 -25.08 0.45 19.85
C LEU A 154 -25.84 1.76 20.09
N MET A 155 -26.94 1.99 19.37
CA MET A 155 -27.80 3.17 19.54
C MET A 155 -28.55 3.14 20.88
N GLY A 156 -28.93 1.97 21.38
CA GLY A 156 -29.51 1.82 22.73
C GLY A 156 -28.54 2.20 23.84
N PHE A 157 -27.26 1.80 23.73
CA PHE A 157 -26.22 2.22 24.67
C PHE A 157 -25.93 3.71 24.59
N HIS A 158 -25.88 4.28 23.39
CA HIS A 158 -25.69 5.74 23.21
C HIS A 158 -26.78 6.57 23.94
N GLN A 159 -28.01 6.06 24.05
CA GLN A 159 -29.09 6.76 24.75
C GLN A 159 -28.97 6.70 26.29
N ASN A 160 -28.18 5.76 26.82
CA ASN A 160 -28.02 5.52 28.25
C ASN A 160 -26.74 6.15 28.84
N LEU A 161 -25.91 6.79 28.02
CA LEU A 161 -24.69 7.45 28.47
C LEU A 161 -25.02 8.76 29.21
N GLU A 162 -24.44 8.93 30.39
CA GLU A 162 -24.60 10.12 31.22
C GLU A 162 -23.50 11.16 30.95
N ASP A 163 -23.66 12.38 31.47
CA ASP A 163 -22.67 13.46 31.32
C ASP A 163 -21.51 13.32 32.33
N VAL A 164 -20.95 12.12 32.39
CA VAL A 164 -19.85 11.71 33.27
C VAL A 164 -18.61 11.45 32.42
N THR A 165 -17.42 11.70 32.96
CA THR A 165 -16.16 11.70 32.16
C THR A 165 -15.92 10.35 31.46
N GLU A 166 -16.13 9.26 32.18
CA GLU A 166 -15.97 7.89 31.72
C GLU A 166 -16.88 7.58 30.52
N ASP A 167 -18.15 7.98 30.59
CA ASP A 167 -19.13 7.80 29.52
C ASP A 167 -18.81 8.66 28.30
N GLN A 168 -18.31 9.88 28.50
CA GLN A 168 -17.81 10.72 27.41
C GLN A 168 -16.58 10.11 26.73
N LEU A 169 -15.66 9.49 27.48
CA LEU A 169 -14.50 8.81 26.91
C LEU A 169 -14.91 7.56 26.09
N SER A 170 -15.87 6.78 26.60
CA SER A 170 -16.52 5.70 25.85
C SER A 170 -17.14 6.23 24.55
N LEU A 171 -17.90 7.32 24.61
CA LEU A 171 -18.49 7.96 23.43
C LEU A 171 -17.44 8.39 22.40
N ALA A 172 -16.35 9.03 22.84
CA ALA A 172 -15.26 9.43 21.96
C ALA A 172 -14.60 8.23 21.27
N SER A 173 -14.42 7.11 21.98
CA SER A 173 -13.90 5.86 21.39
C SER A 173 -14.85 5.28 20.33
N ILE A 174 -16.16 5.36 20.53
CA ILE A 174 -17.17 4.92 19.54
C ILE A 174 -17.05 5.79 18.29
N HIS A 175 -16.97 7.11 18.46
CA HIS A 175 -16.77 8.05 17.35
C HIS A 175 -15.49 7.71 16.58
N TYR A 176 -14.38 7.45 17.27
CA TYR A 176 -13.12 7.02 16.64
C TYR A 176 -13.29 5.73 15.83
N MET A 177 -13.92 4.70 16.39
CA MET A 177 -14.13 3.42 15.72
C MET A 177 -15.04 3.53 14.50
N ARG A 178 -16.01 4.46 14.52
CA ARG A 178 -16.91 4.78 13.41
C ARG A 178 -16.32 5.76 12.40
N SER A 179 -15.04 6.12 12.54
CA SER A 179 -14.35 7.12 11.71
C SER A 179 -14.91 8.56 11.81
N HIS A 180 -15.68 8.86 12.85
CA HIS A 180 -16.13 10.20 13.23
C HIS A 180 -15.04 10.88 14.07
N TYR A 181 -13.87 11.09 13.46
CA TYR A 181 -12.66 11.51 14.19
C TYR A 181 -12.78 12.94 14.74
N GLN A 182 -13.52 13.83 14.08
CA GLN A 182 -13.67 15.21 14.53
C GLN A 182 -14.49 15.28 15.83
N GLU A 183 -15.57 14.53 15.90
CA GLU A 183 -16.42 14.40 17.07
C GLU A 183 -15.64 13.81 18.26
N ALA A 184 -14.80 12.81 18.00
CA ALA A 184 -13.91 12.25 19.04
C ALA A 184 -12.90 13.30 19.54
N ILE A 185 -12.29 14.09 18.64
CA ILE A 185 -11.35 15.17 19.00
C ILE A 185 -12.03 16.20 19.90
N ASP A 186 -13.25 16.62 19.56
CA ASP A 186 -13.97 17.65 20.29
C ASP A 186 -14.27 17.21 21.73
N ILE A 187 -14.67 15.95 21.91
CA ILE A 187 -14.88 15.36 23.24
C ILE A 187 -13.56 15.30 24.02
N TYR A 188 -12.49 14.74 23.44
CA TYR A 188 -11.20 14.61 24.14
C TYR A 188 -10.62 15.96 24.54
N LYS A 189 -10.69 16.97 23.67
CA LYS A 189 -10.21 18.33 23.98
C LYS A 189 -11.02 19.00 25.08
N ARG A 190 -12.35 18.83 25.08
CA ARG A 190 -13.23 19.37 26.13
C ARG A 190 -12.85 18.81 27.50
N ILE A 191 -12.64 17.49 27.60
CA ILE A 191 -12.22 16.83 28.85
C ILE A 191 -10.83 17.30 29.26
N LEU A 192 -9.87 17.40 28.32
CA LEU A 192 -8.51 17.85 28.61
C LEU A 192 -8.44 19.30 29.12
N LEU A 193 -9.36 20.17 28.66
CA LEU A 193 -9.49 21.54 29.17
C LEU A 193 -9.98 21.58 30.62
N GLN A 194 -10.86 20.66 31.01
CA GLN A 194 -11.40 20.54 32.36
C GLN A 194 -10.40 19.85 33.31
N ASN A 195 -9.67 18.84 32.81
CA ASN A 195 -8.74 18.01 33.58
C ASN A 195 -7.38 17.94 32.86
N ARG A 196 -6.48 18.88 33.17
CA ARG A 196 -5.17 18.99 32.51
C ARG A 196 -4.21 17.83 32.81
N ASP A 197 -4.47 17.09 33.88
CA ASP A 197 -3.64 15.96 34.30
C ASP A 197 -3.85 14.70 33.44
N PHE A 198 -4.88 14.67 32.59
CA PHE A 198 -5.19 13.54 31.70
C PHE A 198 -4.30 13.55 30.44
N LEU A 199 -2.99 13.48 30.66
CA LEU A 199 -1.97 13.58 29.61
C LEU A 199 -2.18 12.57 28.47
N ALA A 200 -2.68 11.36 28.78
CA ALA A 200 -2.93 10.30 27.79
C ALA A 200 -3.93 10.72 26.69
N LEU A 201 -4.84 11.66 26.97
CA LEU A 201 -5.78 12.18 25.97
C LEU A 201 -5.07 12.85 24.80
N ASN A 202 -3.87 13.41 25.01
CA ASN A 202 -3.06 13.93 23.90
C ASN A 202 -2.70 12.84 22.89
N VAL A 203 -2.45 11.60 23.32
CA VAL A 203 -2.18 10.47 22.42
C VAL A 203 -3.43 10.12 21.60
N TYR A 204 -4.61 10.10 22.22
CA TYR A 204 -5.88 9.83 21.52
C TYR A 204 -6.24 10.94 20.52
N VAL A 205 -6.04 12.21 20.89
CA VAL A 205 -6.21 13.34 19.97
C VAL A 205 -5.21 13.25 18.82
N ALA A 206 -3.95 12.93 19.09
CA ALA A 206 -2.93 12.73 18.06
C ALA A 206 -3.28 11.56 17.13
N LEU A 207 -3.83 10.47 17.65
CA LEU A 207 -4.33 9.36 16.83
C LEU A 207 -5.47 9.81 15.91
N CYS A 208 -6.41 10.62 16.40
CA CYS A 208 -7.48 11.16 15.55
C CYS A 208 -6.92 12.07 14.44
N TYR A 209 -5.97 12.95 14.76
CA TYR A 209 -5.32 13.78 13.74
C TYR A 209 -4.54 12.97 12.71
N TYR A 210 -3.87 11.90 13.15
CA TYR A 210 -3.21 10.97 12.24
C TYR A 210 -4.21 10.31 11.27
N LYS A 211 -5.43 10.00 11.72
CA LYS A 211 -6.49 9.42 10.88
C LYS A 211 -7.08 10.41 9.86
N LEU A 212 -7.05 11.69 10.19
CA LEU A 212 -7.47 12.80 9.32
C LEU A 212 -6.33 13.30 8.42
N ASP A 213 -5.19 12.59 8.38
CA ASP A 213 -3.99 12.94 7.63
C ASP A 213 -3.35 14.28 8.03
N TYR A 214 -3.68 14.82 9.22
CA TYR A 214 -3.05 16.00 9.81
C TYR A 214 -1.81 15.60 10.63
N TYR A 215 -0.83 15.03 9.95
CA TYR A 215 0.36 14.43 10.57
C TYR A 215 1.22 15.43 11.36
N ASP A 216 1.35 16.67 10.87
CA ASP A 216 2.08 17.72 11.58
C ASP A 216 1.41 18.06 12.92
N VAL A 217 0.09 18.26 12.91
CA VAL A 217 -0.69 18.55 14.13
C VAL A 217 -0.68 17.36 15.08
N SER A 218 -0.78 16.13 14.55
CA SER A 218 -0.64 14.90 15.33
C SER A 218 0.70 14.87 16.07
N GLN A 219 1.78 15.20 15.37
CA GLN A 219 3.14 15.21 15.91
C GLN A 219 3.31 16.27 17.03
N GLU A 220 2.76 17.47 16.86
CA GLU A 220 2.81 18.53 17.87
C GLU A 220 2.06 18.15 19.15
N VAL A 221 0.83 17.64 19.02
CA VAL A 221 0.02 17.22 20.18
C VAL A 221 0.70 16.04 20.90
N LEU A 222 1.25 15.10 20.15
CA LEU A 222 1.94 13.94 20.70
C LEU A 222 3.22 14.33 21.46
N ALA A 223 3.91 15.38 21.03
CA ALA A 223 5.11 15.88 21.69
C ALA A 223 4.84 16.35 23.13
N VAL A 224 3.66 16.93 23.41
CA VAL A 224 3.26 17.34 24.77
C VAL A 224 3.25 16.15 25.73
N TYR A 225 2.72 15.01 25.26
CA TYR A 225 2.72 13.78 26.05
C TYR A 225 4.13 13.20 26.24
N LEU A 226 4.92 13.15 25.17
CA LEU A 226 6.28 12.61 25.18
C LEU A 226 7.25 13.43 26.04
N GLN A 227 7.00 14.73 26.26
CA GLN A 227 7.78 15.53 27.21
C GLN A 227 7.64 15.02 28.66
N SER A 228 6.48 14.47 29.01
CA SER A 228 6.21 13.93 30.33
C SER A 228 6.54 12.44 30.43
N ILE A 229 6.27 11.68 29.37
CA ILE A 229 6.45 10.22 29.32
C ILE A 229 7.22 9.85 28.03
N PRO A 230 8.57 10.03 28.00
CA PRO A 230 9.38 9.81 26.81
C PRO A 230 9.45 8.32 26.41
N GLU A 231 9.32 7.41 27.36
CA GLU A 231 9.47 5.95 27.17
C GLU A 231 8.20 5.25 26.66
N SER A 232 7.14 6.00 26.30
CA SER A 232 5.86 5.38 25.93
C SER A 232 5.92 4.74 24.54
N THR A 233 5.82 3.40 24.50
CA THR A 233 5.88 2.61 23.26
C THR A 233 4.80 2.97 22.25
N ILE A 234 3.58 3.22 22.71
CA ILE A 234 2.44 3.59 21.84
C ILE A 234 2.70 4.96 21.19
N ALA A 235 3.14 5.93 21.99
CA ALA A 235 3.39 7.29 21.51
C ALA A 235 4.61 7.34 20.57
N LEU A 236 5.70 6.64 20.90
CA LEU A 236 6.87 6.57 20.03
C LEU A 236 6.58 5.81 18.71
N ASN A 237 5.74 4.78 18.75
CA ASN A 237 5.27 4.12 17.53
C ASN A 237 4.45 5.08 16.64
N LEU A 238 3.52 5.85 17.23
CA LEU A 238 2.75 6.86 16.48
C LEU A 238 3.67 7.97 15.93
N LYS A 239 4.68 8.39 16.69
CA LYS A 239 5.71 9.33 16.23
C LYS A 239 6.44 8.79 15.00
N ALA A 240 6.84 7.52 15.02
CA ALA A 240 7.48 6.90 13.86
C ALA A 240 6.52 6.84 12.65
N CYS A 241 5.23 6.55 12.86
CA CYS A 241 4.20 6.60 11.82
C CYS A 241 4.03 8.02 11.24
N ASN A 242 4.02 9.07 12.07
CA ASN A 242 3.99 10.47 11.61
C ASN A 242 5.22 10.80 10.75
N HIS A 243 6.41 10.43 11.22
CA HIS A 243 7.66 10.65 10.49
C HIS A 243 7.70 9.92 9.15
N PHE A 244 7.10 8.74 9.08
CA PHE A 244 6.97 8.00 7.84
C PHE A 244 6.16 8.77 6.80
N ARG A 245 5.05 9.37 7.22
CA ARG A 245 4.14 10.13 6.36
C ARG A 245 4.68 11.49 5.96
N LEU A 246 5.34 12.19 6.89
CA LEU A 246 5.88 13.54 6.67
C LEU A 246 7.21 13.53 5.91
N TYR A 247 8.03 12.49 6.11
CA TYR A 247 9.38 12.42 5.60
C TYR A 247 9.60 11.17 4.76
N ASN A 248 10.04 10.06 5.39
CA ASN A 248 10.36 8.81 4.70
C ASN A 248 10.59 7.65 5.69
N GLY A 249 10.75 6.44 5.14
CA GLY A 249 11.07 5.21 5.87
C GLY A 249 12.30 5.28 6.78
N LYS A 250 13.37 5.97 6.36
CA LYS A 250 14.61 6.04 7.14
C LYS A 250 14.44 6.90 8.40
N ALA A 251 13.72 8.01 8.29
CA ALA A 251 13.39 8.85 9.44
C ALA A 251 12.52 8.08 10.45
N ALA A 252 11.51 7.37 9.96
CA ALA A 252 10.64 6.54 10.79
C ALA A 252 11.39 5.38 11.48
N GLU A 253 12.32 4.73 10.78
CA GLU A 253 13.16 3.68 11.37
C GLU A 253 14.07 4.22 12.48
N ALA A 254 14.61 5.43 12.34
CA ALA A 254 15.45 6.04 13.38
C ALA A 254 14.67 6.26 14.69
N GLU A 255 13.40 6.67 14.59
CA GLU A 255 12.52 6.81 15.75
C GLU A 255 12.20 5.47 16.41
N LEU A 256 12.02 4.39 15.61
CA LEU A 256 11.80 3.04 16.13
C LEU A 256 13.05 2.38 16.73
N LYS A 257 14.26 2.73 16.29
CA LYS A 257 15.49 2.17 16.88
C LYS A 257 15.63 2.51 18.37
N ASN A 258 15.27 3.73 18.74
CA ASN A 258 15.20 4.14 20.14
C ASN A 258 14.28 3.21 20.94
N LEU A 259 13.14 2.80 20.36
CA LEU A 259 12.23 1.86 21.00
C LEU A 259 12.80 0.44 21.15
N ILE A 260 13.55 -0.06 20.17
CA ILE A 260 14.16 -1.40 20.24
C ILE A 260 15.18 -1.47 21.38
N ASP A 261 15.94 -0.39 21.60
CA ASP A 261 16.94 -0.30 22.66
C ASP A 261 16.30 -0.19 24.05
N ILE A 262 15.12 0.44 24.15
CA ILE A 262 14.33 0.59 25.38
C ILE A 262 13.53 -0.68 25.73
N SER A 263 12.95 -1.35 24.73
CA SER A 263 11.95 -2.44 24.89
C SER A 263 12.53 -3.82 25.27
N SER A 264 13.66 -3.85 25.98
CA SER A 264 14.35 -5.07 26.37
C SER A 264 13.55 -6.01 27.28
N CYS A 265 12.44 -5.59 27.89
CA CYS A 265 11.52 -6.45 28.64
C CYS A 265 10.09 -5.87 28.60
N SER A 266 9.08 -6.76 28.56
CA SER A 266 7.70 -6.58 29.08
C SER A 266 6.46 -6.40 28.16
N PHE A 267 6.52 -6.40 26.82
CA PHE A 267 5.27 -6.41 26.02
C PHE A 267 5.42 -7.07 24.63
N GLU A 268 4.93 -8.30 24.44
CA GLU A 268 5.08 -9.05 23.17
C GLU A 268 4.33 -8.38 22.00
N PHE A 269 3.13 -7.87 22.25
CA PHE A 269 2.35 -7.11 21.26
C PHE A 269 3.10 -5.89 20.70
N ALA A 270 3.86 -5.19 21.55
CA ALA A 270 4.63 -4.05 21.10
C ALA A 270 5.75 -4.48 20.13
N LYS A 271 6.37 -5.65 20.35
CA LYS A 271 7.41 -6.17 19.46
C LYS A 271 6.84 -6.54 18.09
N GLU A 272 5.68 -7.19 18.05
CA GLU A 272 5.00 -7.56 16.80
C GLU A 272 4.62 -6.32 15.98
N LEU A 273 4.04 -5.31 16.64
CA LEU A 273 3.70 -4.03 16.05
C LEU A 273 4.93 -3.30 15.47
N ILE A 274 6.01 -3.24 16.24
CA ILE A 274 7.27 -2.62 15.81
C ILE A 274 7.85 -3.37 14.60
N ARG A 275 7.88 -4.71 14.65
CA ARG A 275 8.35 -5.56 13.55
C ARG A 275 7.53 -5.34 12.27
N HIS A 276 6.20 -5.29 12.41
CA HIS A 276 5.31 -4.97 11.30
C HIS A 276 5.66 -3.60 10.68
N ASN A 277 5.74 -2.55 11.49
CA ASN A 277 6.00 -1.20 10.98
C ASN A 277 7.40 -1.07 10.36
N LEU A 278 8.41 -1.76 10.88
CA LEU A 278 9.74 -1.80 10.28
C LEU A 278 9.73 -2.39 8.86
N VAL A 279 8.97 -3.46 8.62
CA VAL A 279 8.80 -4.03 7.27
C VAL A 279 8.21 -2.98 6.33
N VAL A 280 7.17 -2.27 6.78
CA VAL A 280 6.52 -1.22 5.98
C VAL A 280 7.50 -0.08 5.69
N PHE A 281 8.25 0.38 6.69
CA PHE A 281 9.21 1.48 6.56
C PHE A 281 10.39 1.15 5.64
N ARG A 282 10.81 -0.12 5.59
CA ARG A 282 11.84 -0.62 4.68
C ARG A 282 11.30 -1.03 3.32
N GLY A 283 10.05 -0.70 3.01
CA GLY A 283 9.45 -0.96 1.70
C GLY A 283 9.16 -2.43 1.41
N GLY A 284 9.04 -3.26 2.45
CA GLY A 284 8.75 -4.70 2.33
C GLY A 284 9.94 -5.62 2.60
N GLU A 285 11.11 -5.08 2.97
CA GLU A 285 12.25 -5.92 3.37
C GLU A 285 11.89 -6.80 4.59
N GLY A 286 12.06 -8.12 4.44
CA GLY A 286 11.69 -9.09 5.49
C GLY A 286 10.19 -9.41 5.57
N ALA A 287 9.35 -8.95 4.63
CA ALA A 287 7.91 -9.13 4.67
C ALA A 287 7.46 -10.59 4.85
N LEU A 288 8.06 -11.53 4.11
CA LEU A 288 7.69 -12.95 4.18
C LEU A 288 8.04 -13.63 5.51
N GLN A 289 8.98 -13.08 6.28
CA GLN A 289 9.35 -13.63 7.58
C GLN A 289 8.46 -13.08 8.71
N VAL A 290 7.96 -11.85 8.54
CA VAL A 290 7.31 -11.10 9.62
C VAL A 290 5.80 -11.00 9.44
N LEU A 291 5.29 -10.74 8.22
CA LEU A 291 3.87 -10.46 8.02
C LEU A 291 2.95 -11.70 8.07
N PRO A 292 3.31 -12.88 7.55
CA PRO A 292 2.44 -14.06 7.59
C PRO A 292 1.93 -14.46 8.99
N PRO A 293 2.77 -14.51 10.05
CA PRO A 293 2.27 -14.83 11.40
C PRO A 293 1.42 -13.71 12.02
N LEU A 294 1.45 -12.50 11.45
CA LEU A 294 0.70 -11.35 11.95
C LEU A 294 -0.66 -11.16 11.26
N ILE A 295 -1.01 -12.04 10.31
CA ILE A 295 -2.34 -12.04 9.68
C ILE A 295 -3.37 -12.34 10.77
N ASP A 296 -4.47 -11.57 10.79
CA ASP A 296 -5.54 -11.60 11.80
C ASP A 296 -5.13 -11.17 13.23
N VAL A 297 -3.83 -10.99 13.48
CA VAL A 297 -3.27 -10.33 14.68
C VAL A 297 -3.26 -8.81 14.47
N ILE A 298 -2.73 -8.37 13.33
CA ILE A 298 -2.70 -6.97 12.92
C ILE A 298 -3.56 -6.81 11.66
N SER A 299 -4.56 -5.92 11.72
CA SER A 299 -5.50 -5.68 10.61
C SER A 299 -4.80 -5.38 9.27
N GLU A 300 -3.69 -4.66 9.34
CA GLU A 300 -2.93 -4.18 8.19
C GLU A 300 -1.94 -5.21 7.63
N ALA A 301 -1.59 -6.26 8.38
CA ALA A 301 -0.56 -7.22 7.98
C ALA A 301 -0.93 -7.94 6.67
N ARG A 302 -2.19 -8.37 6.55
CA ARG A 302 -2.73 -8.99 5.33
C ARG A 302 -2.60 -8.05 4.13
N LEU A 303 -3.02 -6.80 4.29
CA LEU A 303 -3.03 -5.80 3.21
C LEU A 303 -1.60 -5.44 2.77
N ASN A 304 -0.68 -5.25 3.72
CA ASN A 304 0.72 -4.99 3.43
C ASN A 304 1.42 -6.17 2.76
N LEU A 305 1.04 -7.41 3.10
CA LEU A 305 1.55 -8.60 2.42
C LEU A 305 1.02 -8.71 0.97
N VAL A 306 -0.25 -8.39 0.73
CA VAL A 306 -0.81 -8.27 -0.63
C VAL A 306 -0.07 -7.23 -1.44
N ILE A 307 0.19 -6.05 -0.86
CA ILE A 307 0.97 -4.97 -1.49
C ILE A 307 2.39 -5.45 -1.83
N TYR A 308 3.02 -6.20 -0.93
CA TYR A 308 4.34 -6.79 -1.18
C TYR A 308 4.33 -7.71 -2.41
N TYR A 309 3.38 -8.65 -2.48
CA TYR A 309 3.27 -9.56 -3.62
C TYR A 309 3.00 -8.82 -4.94
N LEU A 310 2.12 -7.81 -4.93
CA LEU A 310 1.88 -6.98 -6.11
C LEU A 310 3.14 -6.24 -6.60
N ARG A 311 4.03 -5.80 -5.70
CA ARG A 311 5.30 -5.15 -6.07
C ARG A 311 6.31 -6.13 -6.68
N GLN A 312 6.19 -7.42 -6.36
CA GLN A 312 7.03 -8.48 -6.93
C GLN A 312 6.44 -9.08 -8.22
N ASP A 313 5.32 -8.56 -8.72
CA ASP A 313 4.51 -9.12 -9.82
C ASP A 313 3.88 -10.50 -9.51
N ASP A 314 3.79 -10.90 -8.24
CA ASP A 314 3.15 -12.16 -7.79
C ASP A 314 1.64 -11.98 -7.57
N VAL A 315 0.90 -11.76 -8.67
CA VAL A 315 -0.53 -11.40 -8.61
C VAL A 315 -1.42 -12.53 -8.06
N GLN A 316 -1.07 -13.79 -8.30
CA GLN A 316 -1.85 -14.95 -7.83
C GLN A 316 -1.85 -15.07 -6.30
N GLU A 317 -0.68 -14.87 -5.67
CA GLU A 317 -0.55 -14.89 -4.21
C GLU A 317 -1.30 -13.70 -3.58
N ALA A 318 -1.18 -12.52 -4.20
CA ALA A 318 -1.96 -11.34 -3.81
C ALA A 318 -3.48 -11.59 -3.86
N TYR A 319 -3.97 -12.26 -4.91
CA TYR A 319 -5.38 -12.63 -5.05
C TYR A 319 -5.83 -13.65 -4.01
N THR A 320 -5.02 -14.67 -3.76
CA THR A 320 -5.33 -15.73 -2.78
C THR A 320 -5.55 -15.17 -1.38
N LEU A 321 -4.79 -14.13 -1.00
CA LEU A 321 -4.92 -13.48 0.31
C LEU A 321 -6.14 -12.55 0.44
N ILE A 322 -6.67 -12.00 -0.66
CA ILE A 322 -7.71 -10.95 -0.60
C ILE A 322 -9.09 -11.39 -1.13
N LYS A 323 -9.18 -12.52 -1.82
CA LYS A 323 -10.43 -12.99 -2.45
C LYS A 323 -11.60 -13.07 -1.47
N ASP A 324 -11.36 -13.62 -0.28
CA ASP A 324 -12.38 -13.89 0.75
C ASP A 324 -12.53 -12.72 1.74
N LEU A 325 -11.71 -11.67 1.62
CA LEU A 325 -11.82 -10.47 2.46
C LEU A 325 -13.05 -9.66 2.05
N GLU A 326 -13.97 -9.42 2.97
CA GLU A 326 -15.06 -8.44 2.78
C GLU A 326 -14.53 -7.03 3.10
N PRO A 327 -14.37 -6.15 2.10
CA PRO A 327 -13.84 -4.82 2.33
C PRO A 327 -14.83 -3.95 3.12
N THR A 328 -14.32 -3.26 4.12
CA THR A 328 -15.05 -2.33 5.00
C THR A 328 -14.46 -0.93 4.98
N THR A 329 -13.18 -0.80 4.60
CA THR A 329 -12.48 0.47 4.49
C THR A 329 -12.16 0.83 3.03
N PRO A 330 -12.05 2.11 2.67
CA PRO A 330 -11.65 2.52 1.32
C PRO A 330 -10.37 1.84 0.85
N GLN A 331 -9.36 1.70 1.73
CA GLN A 331 -8.08 1.08 1.38
C GLN A 331 -8.24 -0.40 0.97
N GLU A 332 -9.12 -1.15 1.65
CA GLU A 332 -9.43 -2.54 1.29
C GLU A 332 -10.14 -2.64 -0.06
N TYR A 333 -11.12 -1.75 -0.31
CA TYR A 333 -11.80 -1.67 -1.60
C TYR A 333 -10.83 -1.36 -2.73
N ILE A 334 -9.94 -0.37 -2.55
CA ILE A 334 -8.94 -0.02 -3.55
C ILE A 334 -8.04 -1.22 -3.83
N LEU A 335 -7.47 -1.84 -2.78
CA LEU A 335 -6.54 -2.95 -2.94
C LEU A 335 -7.20 -4.16 -3.63
N LYS A 336 -8.43 -4.49 -3.26
CA LYS A 336 -9.20 -5.56 -3.93
C LYS A 336 -9.45 -5.21 -5.39
N GLY A 337 -9.73 -3.94 -5.71
CA GLY A 337 -9.81 -3.44 -7.08
C GLY A 337 -8.50 -3.59 -7.86
N VAL A 338 -7.37 -3.21 -7.26
CA VAL A 338 -6.03 -3.34 -7.88
C VAL A 338 -5.72 -4.79 -8.21
N VAL A 339 -5.89 -5.70 -7.25
CA VAL A 339 -5.58 -7.12 -7.44
C VAL A 339 -6.47 -7.72 -8.54
N ASN A 340 -7.76 -7.41 -8.55
CA ASN A 340 -8.67 -7.89 -9.61
C ASN A 340 -8.28 -7.34 -10.98
N ALA A 341 -7.87 -6.08 -11.07
CA ALA A 341 -7.47 -5.53 -12.36
C ALA A 341 -6.13 -6.09 -12.85
N ALA A 342 -5.15 -6.28 -11.96
CA ALA A 342 -3.89 -6.93 -12.29
C ALA A 342 -4.13 -8.37 -12.79
N LEU A 343 -4.90 -9.15 -12.03
CA LEU A 343 -5.24 -10.53 -12.38
C LEU A 343 -6.01 -10.58 -13.71
N GLY A 344 -7.03 -9.74 -13.86
CA GLY A 344 -7.84 -9.65 -15.07
C GLY A 344 -7.04 -9.30 -16.32
N GLN A 345 -5.97 -8.52 -16.19
CA GLN A 345 -5.03 -8.23 -17.29
C GLN A 345 -4.13 -9.42 -17.62
N GLU A 346 -3.62 -10.12 -16.60
CA GLU A 346 -2.71 -11.26 -16.76
C GLU A 346 -3.40 -12.46 -17.43
N ILE A 347 -4.59 -12.83 -16.95
CA ILE A 347 -5.35 -13.98 -17.48
C ILE A 347 -6.36 -13.59 -18.56
N GLY A 348 -6.47 -12.31 -18.92
CA GLY A 348 -7.43 -11.80 -19.90
C GLY A 348 -8.91 -11.92 -19.46
N SER A 349 -9.19 -11.99 -18.16
CA SER A 349 -10.54 -12.16 -17.62
C SER A 349 -11.32 -10.85 -17.59
N ARG A 350 -12.38 -10.77 -18.39
CA ARG A 350 -13.29 -9.62 -18.41
C ARG A 350 -14.08 -9.46 -17.10
N ASP A 351 -14.35 -10.54 -16.39
CA ASP A 351 -15.12 -10.50 -15.16
C ASP A 351 -14.32 -9.85 -14.03
N HIS A 352 -13.03 -10.21 -13.89
CA HIS A 352 -12.14 -9.55 -12.94
C HIS A 352 -11.96 -8.05 -13.25
N LEU A 353 -11.85 -7.68 -14.54
CA LEU A 353 -11.76 -6.26 -14.92
C LEU A 353 -13.03 -5.48 -14.57
N LYS A 354 -14.22 -6.09 -14.71
CA LYS A 354 -15.49 -5.47 -14.29
C LYS A 354 -15.58 -5.32 -12.78
N ILE A 355 -15.15 -6.33 -12.01
CA ILE A 355 -15.10 -6.25 -10.55
C ILE A 355 -14.19 -5.10 -10.11
N ALA A 356 -13.00 -5.00 -10.70
CA ALA A 356 -12.09 -3.90 -10.39
C ALA A 356 -12.68 -2.53 -10.73
N GLN A 357 -13.33 -2.40 -11.87
CA GLN A 357 -14.03 -1.19 -12.27
C GLN A 357 -15.08 -0.77 -11.23
N GLN A 358 -15.89 -1.71 -10.75
CA GLN A 358 -16.91 -1.46 -9.72
C GLN A 358 -16.29 -0.93 -8.42
N PHE A 359 -15.20 -1.55 -7.95
CA PHE A 359 -14.51 -1.08 -6.74
C PHE A 359 -13.91 0.32 -6.91
N PHE A 360 -13.27 0.59 -8.04
CA PHE A 360 -12.74 1.93 -8.31
C PHE A 360 -13.82 3.00 -8.40
N GLN A 361 -14.95 2.68 -9.02
CA GLN A 361 -16.09 3.60 -9.10
C GLN A 361 -16.72 3.84 -7.73
N LEU A 362 -16.85 2.79 -6.90
CA LEU A 362 -17.40 2.89 -5.55
C LEU A 362 -16.56 3.85 -4.68
N VAL A 363 -15.24 3.68 -4.69
CA VAL A 363 -14.34 4.54 -3.90
C VAL A 363 -14.27 5.93 -4.50
N GLY A 364 -14.02 6.06 -5.80
CA GLY A 364 -13.85 7.34 -6.47
C GLY A 364 -15.13 8.19 -6.53
N GLY A 365 -16.31 7.56 -6.46
CA GLY A 365 -17.60 8.23 -6.37
C GLY A 365 -18.10 8.48 -4.93
N SER A 366 -17.39 8.00 -3.91
CA SER A 366 -17.77 8.22 -2.51
C SER A 366 -17.56 9.69 -2.11
N ALA A 367 -18.53 10.27 -1.41
CA ALA A 367 -18.44 11.64 -0.92
C ALA A 367 -17.25 11.87 0.03
N SER A 368 -16.76 10.83 0.71
CA SER A 368 -15.61 10.92 1.61
C SER A 368 -14.26 10.88 0.89
N GLU A 369 -14.19 10.26 -0.29
CA GLU A 369 -12.93 9.95 -0.97
C GLU A 369 -12.77 10.66 -2.33
N CYS A 370 -13.85 11.13 -2.95
CA CYS A 370 -13.83 11.63 -4.33
C CYS A 370 -12.85 12.80 -4.57
N ASP A 371 -12.66 13.66 -3.56
CA ASP A 371 -11.74 14.78 -3.62
C ASP A 371 -10.32 14.46 -3.17
N THR A 372 -10.09 13.25 -2.66
CA THR A 372 -8.77 12.78 -2.23
C THR A 372 -7.93 12.31 -3.42
N ILE A 373 -6.61 12.23 -3.21
CA ILE A 373 -5.69 11.68 -4.21
C ILE A 373 -6.05 10.21 -4.55
N PRO A 374 -6.23 9.28 -3.58
CA PRO A 374 -6.63 7.91 -3.88
C PRO A 374 -7.95 7.81 -4.66
N GLY A 375 -8.97 8.58 -4.28
CA GLY A 375 -10.26 8.58 -5.00
C GLY A 375 -10.13 9.02 -6.46
N ARG A 376 -9.35 10.08 -6.72
CA ARG A 376 -9.05 10.55 -8.09
C ARG A 376 -8.25 9.52 -8.90
N GLN A 377 -7.27 8.86 -8.27
CA GLN A 377 -6.52 7.77 -8.91
C GLN A 377 -7.41 6.55 -9.21
N CYS A 378 -8.40 6.25 -8.37
CA CYS A 378 -9.41 5.22 -8.63
C CYS A 378 -10.29 5.59 -9.82
N MET A 379 -10.81 6.81 -9.89
CA MET A 379 -11.60 7.24 -11.05
C MET A 379 -10.76 7.22 -12.33
N ALA A 380 -9.52 7.69 -12.29
CA ALA A 380 -8.60 7.56 -13.43
C ALA A 380 -8.44 6.10 -13.87
N SER A 381 -8.26 5.16 -12.93
CA SER A 381 -8.13 3.73 -13.23
C SER A 381 -9.41 3.13 -13.81
N CYS A 382 -10.57 3.52 -13.29
CA CYS A 382 -11.89 3.11 -13.78
C CYS A 382 -12.07 3.52 -15.25
N PHE A 383 -11.84 4.79 -15.58
CA PHE A 383 -11.95 5.30 -16.94
C PHE A 383 -10.90 4.71 -17.89
N PHE A 384 -9.72 4.35 -17.37
CA PHE A 384 -8.69 3.67 -18.15
C PHE A 384 -9.16 2.28 -18.60
N LEU A 385 -9.78 1.51 -17.69
CA LEU A 385 -10.38 0.21 -18.01
C LEU A 385 -11.51 0.34 -19.04
N LEU A 386 -12.27 1.44 -18.99
CA LEU A 386 -13.30 1.79 -19.97
C LEU A 386 -12.74 2.36 -21.29
N ARG A 387 -11.43 2.63 -21.37
CA ARG A 387 -10.77 3.30 -22.49
C ARG A 387 -11.27 4.72 -22.79
N GLN A 388 -11.84 5.39 -21.78
CA GLN A 388 -12.28 6.78 -21.86
C GLN A 388 -11.10 7.70 -21.48
N PHE A 389 -10.12 7.82 -22.37
CA PHE A 389 -8.86 8.50 -22.06
C PHE A 389 -9.00 10.01 -21.85
N GLU A 390 -10.04 10.65 -22.37
CA GLU A 390 -10.36 12.05 -22.09
C GLU A 390 -10.62 12.24 -20.58
N ASP A 391 -11.49 11.40 -20.01
CA ASP A 391 -11.82 11.43 -18.58
C ASP A 391 -10.61 11.04 -17.72
N VAL A 392 -9.81 10.05 -18.15
CA VAL A 392 -8.56 9.68 -17.45
C VAL A 392 -7.67 10.91 -17.25
N LEU A 393 -7.49 11.74 -18.29
CA LEU A 393 -6.63 12.92 -18.20
C LEU A 393 -7.19 13.99 -17.26
N ILE A 394 -8.50 14.13 -17.12
CA ILE A 394 -9.11 15.06 -16.16
C ILE A 394 -8.60 14.73 -14.74
N TYR A 395 -8.71 13.46 -14.33
CA TYR A 395 -8.28 13.03 -13.01
C TYR A 395 -6.75 13.07 -12.85
N LEU A 396 -5.98 12.54 -13.81
CA LEU A 396 -4.52 12.55 -13.72
C LEU A 396 -3.93 13.96 -13.70
N ASN A 397 -4.45 14.89 -14.50
CA ASN A 397 -4.01 16.29 -14.48
C ASN A 397 -4.22 16.93 -13.11
N SER A 398 -5.31 16.57 -12.42
CA SER A 398 -5.66 17.17 -11.13
C SER A 398 -4.74 16.77 -9.98
N VAL A 399 -4.02 15.64 -10.11
CA VAL A 399 -3.07 15.14 -9.09
C VAL A 399 -1.61 15.16 -9.58
N LYS A 400 -1.35 15.60 -10.82
CA LYS A 400 -0.03 15.56 -11.48
C LYS A 400 1.09 16.20 -10.65
N SER A 401 0.82 17.30 -9.96
CA SER A 401 1.82 18.02 -9.16
C SER A 401 2.44 17.17 -8.05
N TYR A 402 1.70 16.18 -7.53
CA TYR A 402 2.15 15.31 -6.44
C TYR A 402 3.00 14.12 -6.93
N PHE A 403 2.93 13.78 -8.23
CA PHE A 403 3.49 12.53 -8.77
C PHE A 403 4.46 12.74 -9.94
N TYR A 404 5.01 13.95 -10.11
CA TYR A 404 5.83 14.27 -11.29
C TYR A 404 7.11 13.40 -11.41
N THR A 405 7.64 12.90 -10.29
CA THR A 405 8.81 11.99 -10.25
C THR A 405 8.46 10.52 -10.30
N GLU A 406 7.17 10.16 -10.23
CA GLU A 406 6.73 8.78 -10.08
C GLU A 406 6.58 8.11 -11.45
N ASP A 407 7.45 7.13 -11.73
CA ASP A 407 7.51 6.43 -13.01
C ASP A 407 6.18 5.79 -13.40
N THR A 408 5.49 5.14 -12.45
CA THR A 408 4.20 4.47 -12.73
C THR A 408 3.11 5.47 -13.11
N PHE A 409 3.10 6.65 -12.48
CA PHE A 409 2.17 7.72 -12.82
C PHE A 409 2.48 8.28 -14.21
N ASN A 410 3.75 8.62 -14.47
CA ASN A 410 4.20 9.13 -15.76
C ASN A 410 3.91 8.14 -16.90
N PHE A 411 4.05 6.84 -16.66
CA PHE A 411 3.71 5.79 -17.61
C PHE A 411 2.24 5.84 -18.04
N ASN A 412 1.31 5.77 -17.07
CA ASN A 412 -0.12 5.78 -17.36
C ASN A 412 -0.55 7.13 -17.97
N TYR A 413 0.03 8.24 -17.50
CA TYR A 413 -0.25 9.58 -18.01
C TYR A 413 0.19 9.74 -19.48
N ALA A 414 1.39 9.26 -19.82
CA ALA A 414 1.90 9.26 -21.19
C ALA A 414 1.07 8.37 -22.11
N GLN A 415 0.63 7.19 -21.64
CA GLN A 415 -0.27 6.32 -22.40
C GLN A 415 -1.60 7.01 -22.72
N ALA A 416 -2.22 7.66 -21.73
CA ALA A 416 -3.48 8.38 -21.93
C ALA A 416 -3.31 9.56 -22.91
N LYS A 417 -2.20 10.30 -22.81
CA LYS A 417 -1.85 11.37 -23.77
C LYS A 417 -1.66 10.83 -25.19
N ALA A 418 -0.90 9.75 -25.34
CA ALA A 418 -0.66 9.11 -26.63
C ALA A 418 -1.96 8.58 -27.26
N ALA A 419 -2.86 8.00 -26.45
CA ALA A 419 -4.14 7.49 -26.91
C ALA A 419 -5.07 8.58 -27.49
N LEU A 420 -4.94 9.83 -27.03
CA LEU A 420 -5.65 11.00 -27.57
C LEU A 420 -4.89 11.71 -28.71
N GLY A 421 -3.77 11.16 -29.17
CA GLY A 421 -2.97 11.74 -30.25
C GLY A 421 -2.00 12.85 -29.82
N ASN A 422 -1.85 13.11 -28.52
CA ASN A 422 -0.91 14.09 -27.99
C ASN A 422 0.52 13.50 -27.91
N TYR A 423 1.04 13.03 -29.04
CA TYR A 423 2.29 12.25 -29.12
C TYR A 423 3.55 13.02 -28.72
N LYS A 424 3.59 14.34 -28.91
CA LYS A 424 4.74 15.17 -28.50
C LYS A 424 4.91 15.19 -26.99
N GLU A 425 3.85 15.54 -26.27
CA GLU A 425 3.85 15.55 -24.81
C GLU A 425 4.06 14.13 -24.25
N ALA A 426 3.42 13.11 -24.85
CA ALA A 426 3.60 11.73 -24.42
C ALA A 426 5.05 11.27 -24.54
N GLU A 427 5.75 11.63 -25.62
CA GLU A 427 7.19 11.35 -25.80
C GLU A 427 8.00 11.95 -24.65
N GLU A 428 7.81 13.24 -24.34
CA GLU A 428 8.51 13.93 -23.27
C GLU A 428 8.30 13.24 -21.92
N ILE A 429 7.05 12.86 -21.61
CA ILE A 429 6.71 12.19 -20.35
C ILE A 429 7.30 10.78 -20.28
N PHE A 430 7.26 10.00 -21.37
CA PHE A 430 7.88 8.66 -21.37
C PHE A 430 9.40 8.73 -21.15
N LEU A 431 10.05 9.80 -21.58
CA LEU A 431 11.49 10.00 -21.38
C LEU A 431 11.85 10.43 -19.95
N LEU A 432 10.89 10.91 -19.16
CA LEU A 432 11.11 11.19 -17.73
C LEU A 432 11.28 9.92 -16.89
N ILE A 433 10.73 8.79 -17.35
CA ILE A 433 10.76 7.52 -16.63
C ILE A 433 12.21 7.06 -16.44
N GLN A 434 12.58 6.67 -15.22
CA GLN A 434 13.95 6.24 -14.90
C GLN A 434 14.12 4.73 -14.75
N GLY A 435 13.11 4.05 -14.19
CA GLY A 435 13.15 2.64 -13.81
C GLY A 435 13.50 1.70 -14.96
N GLU A 436 14.59 0.94 -14.80
CA GLU A 436 15.10 0.04 -15.82
C GLU A 436 14.11 -1.08 -16.17
N LYS A 437 13.46 -1.67 -15.15
CA LYS A 437 12.42 -2.69 -15.33
C LYS A 437 11.29 -2.21 -16.25
N MET A 438 10.92 -0.92 -16.18
CA MET A 438 9.91 -0.36 -17.07
C MET A 438 10.45 -0.12 -18.47
N LYS A 439 11.70 0.37 -18.59
CA LYS A 439 12.33 0.66 -19.88
C LYS A 439 12.56 -0.58 -20.74
N THR A 440 12.72 -1.75 -20.13
CA THR A 440 12.85 -3.03 -20.82
C THR A 440 11.51 -3.69 -21.16
N ASP A 441 10.40 -3.22 -20.57
CA ASP A 441 9.08 -3.78 -20.80
C ASP A 441 8.59 -3.47 -22.22
N TYR A 442 8.11 -4.50 -22.92
CA TYR A 442 7.57 -4.38 -24.28
C TYR A 442 6.46 -3.33 -24.40
N VAL A 443 5.56 -3.22 -23.41
CA VAL A 443 4.47 -2.25 -23.42
C VAL A 443 5.02 -0.83 -23.44
N TYR A 444 6.02 -0.51 -22.61
CA TYR A 444 6.70 0.79 -22.65
C TYR A 444 7.36 1.05 -24.00
N LEU A 445 8.16 0.09 -24.48
CA LEU A 445 8.87 0.22 -25.74
C LEU A 445 7.92 0.42 -26.92
N SER A 446 6.80 -0.30 -26.95
CA SER A 446 5.78 -0.18 -27.99
C SER A 446 5.12 1.20 -28.03
N TRP A 447 4.81 1.78 -26.87
CA TRP A 447 4.22 3.12 -26.77
C TRP A 447 5.21 4.22 -27.12
N LEU A 448 6.44 4.13 -26.62
CA LEU A 448 7.49 5.09 -26.94
C LEU A 448 7.83 5.06 -28.44
N THR A 449 7.93 3.86 -29.02
CA THR A 449 8.15 3.66 -30.46
C THR A 449 7.03 4.29 -31.27
N ARG A 450 5.76 4.08 -30.88
CA ARG A 450 4.63 4.74 -31.53
C ARG A 450 4.72 6.26 -31.43
N CYS A 451 5.09 6.82 -30.27
CA CYS A 451 5.27 8.27 -30.13
C CYS A 451 6.36 8.81 -31.07
N TYR A 452 7.51 8.12 -31.17
CA TYR A 452 8.55 8.50 -32.12
C TYR A 452 8.08 8.47 -33.57
N ILE A 453 7.37 7.42 -33.98
CA ILE A 453 6.86 7.31 -35.35
C ILE A 453 5.86 8.43 -35.63
N MET A 454 4.89 8.66 -34.74
CA MET A 454 3.88 9.71 -34.92
C MET A 454 4.49 11.12 -34.94
N ASN A 455 5.61 11.32 -34.23
CA ASN A 455 6.39 12.55 -34.24
C ASN A 455 7.40 12.65 -35.40
N GLN A 456 7.30 11.79 -36.42
CA GLN A 456 8.19 11.76 -37.61
C GLN A 456 9.67 11.47 -37.28
N LYS A 457 9.92 10.68 -36.22
CA LYS A 457 11.25 10.27 -35.74
C LYS A 457 11.48 8.76 -35.93
N GLY A 458 11.16 8.21 -37.11
CA GLY A 458 11.29 6.77 -37.41
C GLY A 458 12.69 6.19 -37.19
N ARG A 459 13.74 7.02 -37.26
CA ARG A 459 15.10 6.63 -36.90
C ARG A 459 15.22 6.18 -35.44
N LEU A 460 14.64 6.94 -34.50
CA LEU A 460 14.72 6.62 -33.07
C LEU A 460 13.91 5.35 -32.74
N ALA A 461 12.77 5.16 -33.41
CA ALA A 461 12.00 3.93 -33.36
C ALA A 461 12.83 2.71 -33.82
N TRP A 462 13.58 2.85 -34.92
CA TRP A 462 14.49 1.81 -35.39
C TRP A 462 15.65 1.55 -34.42
N GLU A 463 16.25 2.60 -33.85
CA GLU A 463 17.31 2.47 -32.85
C GLU A 463 16.83 1.77 -31.57
N LEU A 464 15.57 1.98 -31.15
CA LEU A 464 14.96 1.22 -30.06
C LEU A 464 14.88 -0.27 -30.39
N TYR A 465 14.40 -0.61 -31.59
CA TYR A 465 14.36 -2.01 -32.04
C TYR A 465 15.75 -2.65 -32.05
N LEU A 466 16.78 -1.96 -32.56
CA LEU A 466 18.15 -2.52 -32.60
C LEU A 466 18.76 -2.77 -31.21
N LYS A 467 18.31 -2.02 -30.20
CA LYS A 467 18.71 -2.26 -28.80
C LYS A 467 18.00 -3.48 -28.21
N MET A 468 16.88 -3.91 -28.78
CA MET A 468 16.24 -5.16 -28.40
C MET A 468 17.04 -6.33 -28.99
N GLY A 469 17.40 -7.29 -28.13
CA GLY A 469 17.90 -8.58 -28.60
C GLY A 469 16.81 -9.36 -29.34
N ALA A 470 17.18 -10.49 -29.94
CA ALA A 470 16.22 -11.37 -30.60
C ALA A 470 15.23 -11.95 -29.58
N SER A 471 13.97 -11.51 -29.64
CA SER A 471 12.87 -11.98 -28.79
C SER A 471 11.51 -11.92 -29.51
N PRO A 472 10.47 -12.63 -29.04
CA PRO A 472 9.12 -12.49 -29.58
C PRO A 472 8.61 -11.04 -29.56
N ASP A 473 8.96 -10.30 -28.51
CA ASP A 473 8.64 -8.88 -28.36
C ASP A 473 9.31 -8.01 -29.43
N SER A 474 10.56 -8.34 -29.78
CA SER A 474 11.28 -7.66 -30.86
C SER A 474 10.57 -7.83 -32.22
N PHE A 475 9.97 -9.01 -32.47
CA PHE A 475 9.20 -9.28 -33.68
C PHE A 475 7.90 -8.46 -33.70
N SER A 476 7.19 -8.41 -32.57
CA SER A 476 5.97 -7.61 -32.44
C SER A 476 6.24 -6.11 -32.56
N LEU A 477 7.37 -5.63 -32.01
CA LEU A 477 7.77 -4.24 -32.17
C LEU A 477 8.13 -3.93 -33.63
N LEU A 478 8.80 -4.84 -34.33
CA LEU A 478 9.14 -4.69 -35.73
C LEU A 478 7.89 -4.61 -36.62
N GLN A 479 6.85 -5.42 -36.34
CA GLN A 479 5.54 -5.31 -36.99
C GLN A 479 4.89 -3.94 -36.73
N LEU A 480 4.98 -3.42 -35.50
CA LEU A 480 4.49 -2.07 -35.18
C LEU A 480 5.23 -1.01 -35.99
N ILE A 481 6.57 -1.06 -36.03
CA ILE A 481 7.38 -0.10 -36.80
C ILE A 481 7.02 -0.15 -38.28
N ALA A 482 6.89 -1.36 -38.85
CA ALA A 482 6.56 -1.54 -40.25
C ALA A 482 5.22 -0.89 -40.61
N ASN A 483 4.17 -1.17 -39.84
CA ASN A 483 2.82 -0.68 -40.11
C ASN A 483 2.66 0.81 -39.81
N ASP A 484 3.08 1.27 -38.62
CA ASP A 484 2.88 2.66 -38.20
C ASP A 484 3.75 3.60 -39.07
N CYS A 485 4.99 3.22 -39.43
CA CYS A 485 5.80 4.03 -40.35
C CYS A 485 5.18 4.10 -41.74
N TYR A 486 4.59 2.99 -42.23
CA TYR A 486 3.94 2.96 -43.53
C TYR A 486 2.74 3.91 -43.56
N GLN A 487 1.90 3.87 -42.54
CA GLN A 487 0.74 4.76 -42.41
C GLN A 487 1.15 6.24 -42.32
N MET A 488 2.23 6.53 -41.61
CA MET A 488 2.74 7.90 -41.43
C MET A 488 3.59 8.41 -42.61
N GLY A 489 3.74 7.63 -43.68
CA GLY A 489 4.52 8.00 -44.86
C GLY A 489 6.05 7.94 -44.69
N GLN A 490 6.54 7.37 -43.58
CA GLN A 490 7.96 7.14 -43.31
C GLN A 490 8.44 5.86 -43.99
N PHE A 491 8.30 5.82 -45.32
CA PHE A 491 8.42 4.60 -46.10
C PHE A 491 9.79 3.94 -46.04
N TYR A 492 10.86 4.70 -45.82
CA TYR A 492 12.21 4.14 -45.68
C TYR A 492 12.32 3.18 -44.48
N TRP A 493 11.84 3.62 -43.30
CA TRP A 493 11.86 2.79 -42.10
C TRP A 493 10.86 1.64 -42.20
N ALA A 494 9.71 1.86 -42.81
CA ALA A 494 8.74 0.81 -43.11
C ALA A 494 9.35 -0.29 -44.00
N ALA A 495 10.05 0.08 -45.08
CA ALA A 495 10.67 -0.87 -46.01
C ALA A 495 11.76 -1.71 -45.32
N LYS A 496 12.59 -1.09 -44.47
CA LYS A 496 13.58 -1.80 -43.64
C LYS A 496 12.94 -2.79 -42.67
N ALA A 497 11.86 -2.39 -42.02
CA ALA A 497 11.13 -3.25 -41.09
C ALA A 497 10.49 -4.44 -41.82
N PHE A 498 9.80 -4.22 -42.95
CA PHE A 498 9.22 -5.29 -43.76
C PHE A 498 10.28 -6.24 -44.35
N ASP A 499 11.42 -5.74 -44.81
CA ASP A 499 12.54 -6.57 -45.28
C ASP A 499 13.09 -7.47 -44.15
N THR A 500 13.15 -6.94 -42.94
CA THR A 500 13.61 -7.71 -41.78
C THR A 500 12.57 -8.75 -41.36
N LEU A 501 11.27 -8.40 -41.38
CA LEU A 501 10.17 -9.34 -41.11
C LEU A 501 10.13 -10.48 -42.12
N GLU A 502 10.26 -10.18 -43.41
CA GLU A 502 10.31 -11.17 -44.49
C GLU A 502 11.46 -12.17 -44.32
N LYS A 503 12.62 -11.72 -43.81
CA LYS A 503 13.76 -12.62 -43.52
C LYS A 503 13.51 -13.50 -42.30
N LEU A 504 12.77 -13.01 -41.31
CA LEU A 504 12.43 -13.74 -40.10
C LEU A 504 11.28 -14.74 -40.32
N ASP A 505 10.36 -14.42 -41.23
CA ASP A 505 9.17 -15.20 -41.56
C ASP A 505 8.89 -15.15 -43.07
N PRO A 506 9.59 -16.00 -43.86
CA PRO A 506 9.52 -15.99 -45.33
C PRO A 506 8.17 -16.43 -45.91
N ASP A 507 7.36 -17.15 -45.14
CA ASP A 507 6.06 -17.69 -45.59
C ASP A 507 4.93 -16.64 -45.52
N SER A 508 5.22 -15.46 -44.97
CA SER A 508 4.26 -14.38 -44.78
C SER A 508 4.25 -13.35 -45.93
N ASN A 509 3.13 -12.64 -46.08
CA ASN A 509 2.89 -11.66 -47.16
C ASN A 509 3.57 -10.29 -46.93
N TYR A 510 4.70 -10.21 -46.23
CA TYR A 510 5.41 -8.94 -45.96
C TYR A 510 5.96 -8.26 -47.22
N TRP A 511 6.12 -9.02 -48.31
CA TRP A 511 6.49 -8.49 -49.63
C TRP A 511 5.56 -7.36 -50.09
N GLU A 512 4.25 -7.47 -49.87
CA GLU A 512 3.29 -6.48 -50.33
C GLU A 512 3.51 -5.12 -49.65
N GLY A 513 3.73 -5.13 -48.33
CA GLY A 513 4.06 -3.94 -47.55
C GLY A 513 5.43 -3.36 -47.94
N LYS A 514 6.44 -4.23 -48.11
CA LYS A 514 7.79 -3.85 -48.56
C LYS A 514 7.78 -3.19 -49.95
N ARG A 515 7.08 -3.79 -50.91
CA ARG A 515 6.91 -3.27 -52.27
C ARG A 515 6.26 -1.90 -52.23
N GLY A 516 5.16 -1.77 -51.50
CA GLY A 516 4.45 -0.50 -51.31
C GLY A 516 5.38 0.57 -50.73
N ALA A 517 6.16 0.23 -49.70
CA ALA A 517 7.08 1.14 -49.05
C ALA A 517 8.21 1.57 -50.00
N CYS A 518 8.83 0.64 -50.74
CA CYS A 518 9.89 0.95 -51.70
C CYS A 518 9.41 1.89 -52.82
N VAL A 519 8.20 1.65 -53.34
CA VAL A 519 7.59 2.53 -54.35
C VAL A 519 7.21 3.88 -53.74
N GLY A 520 6.74 3.91 -52.49
CA GLY A 520 6.45 5.13 -51.74
C GLY A 520 7.69 6.00 -51.53
N ILE A 521 8.85 5.41 -51.21
CA ILE A 521 10.13 6.14 -51.14
C ILE A 521 10.42 6.79 -52.50
N PHE A 522 10.27 6.05 -53.59
CA PHE A 522 10.49 6.60 -54.92
C PHE A 522 9.53 7.75 -55.25
N GLN A 523 8.26 7.63 -54.87
CA GLN A 523 7.29 8.70 -55.00
C GLN A 523 7.72 9.97 -54.23
N LEU A 524 8.24 9.83 -53.02
CA LEU A 524 8.75 10.96 -52.24
C LEU A 524 9.99 11.61 -52.88
N ILE A 525 10.87 10.81 -53.48
CA ILE A 525 12.03 11.31 -54.25
C ILE A 525 11.57 12.13 -55.46
N LEU A 526 10.57 11.64 -56.19
CA LEU A 526 9.98 12.36 -57.33
C LEU A 526 9.32 13.67 -56.89
N ALA A 527 8.71 13.69 -55.71
CA ALA A 527 8.10 14.88 -55.12
C ALA A 527 9.12 15.85 -54.48
N GLY A 528 10.42 15.52 -54.47
CA GLY A 528 11.47 16.34 -53.85
C GLY A 528 11.43 16.38 -52.32
N ARG A 529 10.72 15.44 -51.69
CA ARG A 529 10.61 15.33 -50.22
C ARG A 529 11.61 14.37 -49.60
N GLU A 530 12.27 13.56 -50.41
CA GLU A 530 13.30 12.61 -50.00
C GLU A 530 14.57 12.76 -50.83
N SER A 531 15.71 12.40 -50.24
CA SER A 531 17.00 12.48 -50.94
C SER A 531 17.06 11.49 -52.10
N LYS A 532 17.60 11.93 -53.23
CA LYS A 532 17.86 11.04 -54.38
C LYS A 532 18.86 9.93 -54.02
N GLU A 533 19.70 10.15 -53.01
CA GLU A 533 20.70 9.18 -52.55
C GLU A 533 20.07 7.96 -51.87
N THR A 534 18.89 8.12 -51.25
CA THR A 534 18.12 7.03 -50.63
C THR A 534 17.81 5.92 -51.62
N LEU A 535 17.76 6.23 -52.92
CA LEU A 535 17.56 5.25 -53.99
C LEU A 535 18.65 4.15 -54.03
N LYS A 536 19.88 4.46 -53.57
CA LYS A 536 20.96 3.47 -53.43
C LYS A 536 20.62 2.39 -52.42
N GLU A 537 19.86 2.72 -51.38
CA GLU A 537 19.45 1.79 -50.33
C GLU A 537 18.17 1.02 -50.67
N VAL A 538 17.28 1.61 -51.47
CA VAL A 538 16.04 0.95 -51.94
C VAL A 538 16.33 -0.22 -52.87
N LEU A 539 17.34 -0.11 -53.74
CA LEU A 539 17.66 -1.15 -54.72
C LEU A 539 18.07 -2.50 -54.07
N PRO A 540 18.96 -2.53 -53.05
CA PRO A 540 19.23 -3.74 -52.27
C PRO A 540 17.99 -4.33 -51.62
N LEU A 541 17.12 -3.49 -51.02
CA LEU A 541 15.88 -3.95 -50.38
C LEU A 541 14.95 -4.64 -51.38
N LEU A 542 14.78 -4.10 -52.59
CA LEU A 542 13.96 -4.75 -53.61
C LEU A 542 14.58 -6.07 -54.11
N ARG A 543 15.91 -6.11 -54.28
CA ARG A 543 16.62 -7.29 -54.80
C ARG A 543 16.76 -8.44 -53.81
N SER A 544 16.54 -8.20 -52.52
CA SER A 544 16.58 -9.27 -51.52
C SER A 544 15.40 -10.24 -51.65
N THR A 545 14.31 -9.85 -52.33
CA THR A 545 13.14 -10.70 -52.56
C THR A 545 13.18 -11.36 -53.94
N GLN A 546 12.86 -12.65 -54.00
CA GLN A 546 12.67 -13.37 -55.26
C GLN A 546 11.23 -13.21 -55.76
N ASN A 547 10.92 -12.04 -56.36
CA ASN A 547 9.60 -11.78 -56.97
C ASN A 547 9.76 -11.21 -58.39
N PRO A 548 9.05 -11.73 -59.41
CA PRO A 548 9.12 -11.23 -60.79
C PRO A 548 8.84 -9.72 -60.95
N GLN A 549 8.04 -9.13 -60.05
CA GLN A 549 7.73 -7.69 -60.05
C GLN A 549 8.95 -6.81 -59.73
N VAL A 550 9.96 -7.35 -59.03
CA VAL A 550 11.19 -6.63 -58.67
C VAL A 550 11.89 -6.10 -59.92
N GLU A 551 12.04 -6.92 -60.95
CA GLU A 551 12.74 -6.54 -62.19
C GLU A 551 12.05 -5.38 -62.91
N TYR A 552 10.71 -5.35 -62.89
CA TYR A 552 9.94 -4.25 -63.48
C TYR A 552 10.17 -2.94 -62.73
N ILE A 553 10.08 -2.98 -61.39
CA ILE A 553 10.27 -1.80 -60.53
C ILE A 553 11.71 -1.29 -60.65
N VAL A 554 12.70 -2.18 -60.54
CA VAL A 554 14.13 -1.82 -60.64
C VAL A 554 14.46 -1.21 -61.99
N ARG A 555 13.87 -1.69 -63.09
CA ARG A 555 14.06 -1.11 -64.44
C ARG A 555 13.55 0.33 -64.50
N ALA A 556 12.37 0.60 -63.94
CA ALA A 556 11.81 1.95 -63.88
C ALA A 556 12.69 2.90 -63.05
N LEU A 557 13.12 2.45 -61.85
CA LEU A 557 14.01 3.20 -60.97
C LEU A 557 15.34 3.55 -61.64
N ARG A 558 15.98 2.57 -62.31
CA ARG A 558 17.26 2.77 -63.03
C ARG A 558 17.13 3.74 -64.19
N LYS A 559 16.04 3.65 -64.96
CA LYS A 559 15.78 4.58 -66.06
C LYS A 559 15.70 6.01 -65.55
N TRP A 560 14.88 6.25 -64.53
CA TRP A 560 14.76 7.57 -63.92
C TRP A 560 16.09 8.08 -63.36
N ALA A 561 16.84 7.24 -62.64
CA ALA A 561 18.13 7.62 -62.08
C ALA A 561 19.15 8.03 -63.16
N LYS A 562 19.19 7.31 -64.29
CA LYS A 562 20.02 7.65 -65.45
C LYS A 562 19.63 9.01 -66.04
N ASP A 563 18.33 9.22 -66.26
CA ASP A 563 17.80 10.45 -66.84
C ASP A 563 18.07 11.67 -65.93
N ASN A 564 18.17 11.44 -64.61
CA ASN A 564 18.38 12.47 -63.60
C ASN A 564 19.82 12.55 -63.05
N ARG A 565 20.77 11.83 -63.66
CA ARG A 565 22.20 11.79 -63.28
C ARG A 565 22.43 11.42 -61.80
N VAL A 566 21.61 10.53 -61.26
CA VAL A 566 21.77 9.99 -59.90
C VAL A 566 22.66 8.74 -59.96
N PRO A 567 23.84 8.74 -59.30
CA PRO A 567 24.67 7.55 -59.24
C PRO A 567 23.97 6.48 -58.39
N LEU A 568 23.88 5.25 -58.92
CA LEU A 568 23.28 4.09 -58.24
C LEU A 568 24.31 3.09 -57.70
N THR A 569 25.60 3.46 -57.80
CA THR A 569 26.76 2.72 -57.32
C THR A 569 27.43 3.47 -56.18
#